data_AF-A0A2T1LT97-F1
#
_entry.id   AF-A0A2T1LT97-F1
#
_cell.length_a   1.000
_cell.length_b   1.000
_cell.length_c   1.000
_cell.angle_alpha   90.00
_cell.angle_beta   90.00
_cell.angle_gamma   90.00
#
_symmetry.space_group_name_H-M   'P 1'
#
loop_
_entity.id
_entity.type
_entity.pdbx_description
1 polymer ?
#
loop_
_entity_poly.entity_id
_entity_poly.type
_entity_poly.pdbx_seq_one_letter_code
_entity_poly.pdbx_strand_id
1 'polypeptide(L)'
;MKKLFLTSLAMTLALASFAPFVQARNPHSDAHQPSARVQGANHHFEYLVQKNSLSELLIQMPEQLKISRGINIQDQTGKTLDAKVSIDGEQALIVFAQPVPPNTTILVKMRGILTPGYPKTWQYKLYGKFVGSEPEIPLGLARIQTYGN
;
A
#
# COMPACT_ATOMS: atom_id res chain seq x y z
N MET A 1 40.21 50.99 26.99
CA MET A 1 40.13 49.63 26.41
C MET A 1 38.81 48.99 26.83
N LYS A 2 38.23 48.16 25.95
CA LYS A 2 37.07 47.27 26.12
C LYS A 2 35.67 47.90 25.94
N LYS A 3 35.15 47.76 24.72
CA LYS A 3 33.72 47.74 24.38
C LYS A 3 33.23 46.30 24.63
N LEU A 4 32.09 46.12 25.30
CA LEU A 4 31.35 44.87 25.33
C LEU A 4 29.95 45.13 24.80
N PHE A 5 29.66 44.60 23.60
CA PHE A 5 28.31 44.45 23.09
C PHE A 5 27.93 42.98 23.28
N LEU A 6 26.96 42.73 24.16
CA LEU A 6 26.34 41.42 24.34
C LEU A 6 25.07 41.40 23.49
N THR A 7 25.13 40.80 22.32
CA THR A 7 23.94 40.47 21.52
C THR A 7 23.48 39.07 21.93
N SER A 8 22.41 38.98 22.70
CA SER A 8 21.75 37.70 23.00
C SER A 8 20.92 37.26 21.81
N LEU A 9 21.31 36.14 21.18
CA LEU A 9 20.50 35.47 20.16
C LEU A 9 19.45 34.61 20.88
N ALA A 10 18.19 35.05 20.87
CA ALA A 10 17.08 34.22 21.33
C ALA A 10 16.74 33.20 20.22
N MET A 11 16.98 31.92 20.48
CA MET A 11 16.58 30.83 19.59
C MET A 11 15.21 30.30 20.04
N THR A 12 14.15 30.67 19.30
CA THR A 12 12.79 30.20 19.57
C THR A 12 12.64 28.77 19.05
N LEU A 13 12.46 27.80 19.95
CA LEU A 13 12.14 26.41 19.61
C LEU A 13 10.66 26.31 19.20
N ALA A 14 10.38 26.12 17.91
CA ALA A 14 9.04 25.75 17.45
C ALA A 14 8.87 24.23 17.58
N LEU A 15 8.09 23.79 18.57
CA LEU A 15 7.65 22.40 18.71
C LEU A 15 6.53 22.15 17.68
N ALA A 16 6.87 21.59 16.52
CA ALA A 16 5.87 21.06 15.60
C ALA A 16 5.27 19.79 16.21
N SER A 17 4.05 19.89 16.73
CA SER A 17 3.28 18.74 17.19
C SER A 17 2.82 17.93 15.98
N PHE A 18 3.55 16.88 15.63
CA PHE A 18 3.09 15.89 14.65
C PHE A 18 1.93 15.11 15.26
N ALA A 19 0.70 15.45 14.88
CA ALA A 19 -0.44 14.59 15.17
C ALA A 19 -0.25 13.26 14.43
N PRO A 20 -0.47 12.10 15.08
CA PRO A 20 -0.43 10.82 14.40
C PRO A 20 -1.55 10.79 13.35
N PHE A 21 -1.18 10.68 12.07
CA PHE A 21 -2.13 10.54 10.99
C PHE A 21 -2.67 9.10 10.98
N VAL A 22 -3.74 8.86 11.74
CA VAL A 22 -4.42 7.55 11.76
C VAL A 22 -5.45 7.51 10.62
N GLN A 23 -5.11 6.82 9.53
CA GLN A 23 -6.01 6.57 8.40
C GLN A 23 -6.43 5.09 8.38
N ALA A 24 -7.24 4.69 9.36
CA ALA A 24 -7.69 3.30 9.48
C ALA A 24 -9.03 3.06 8.75
N ARG A 25 -8.96 2.47 7.56
CA ARG A 25 -10.10 1.75 6.95
C ARG A 25 -9.54 0.52 6.25
N ASN A 26 -9.98 -0.67 6.69
CA ASN A 26 -9.48 -1.93 6.14
C ASN A 26 -9.74 -1.99 4.62
N PRO A 27 -8.77 -2.44 3.81
CA PRO A 27 -8.99 -2.72 2.41
C PRO A 27 -10.09 -3.78 2.27
N HIS A 28 -11.02 -3.59 1.33
CA HIS A 28 -12.00 -4.61 1.00
C HIS A 28 -11.33 -5.59 0.04
N SER A 29 -11.15 -6.85 0.44
CA SER A 29 -10.39 -7.85 -0.30
C SER A 29 -11.33 -8.97 -0.71
N ASP A 30 -11.60 -9.09 -2.00
CA ASP A 30 -12.44 -10.14 -2.57
C ASP A 30 -11.57 -11.11 -3.37
N ALA A 31 -11.63 -12.38 -2.99
CA ALA A 31 -11.01 -13.46 -3.75
C ALA A 31 -12.08 -14.11 -4.62
N HIS A 32 -12.00 -13.92 -5.94
CA HIS A 32 -12.71 -14.81 -6.85
C HIS A 32 -12.01 -16.17 -6.74
N GLN A 33 -12.64 -17.16 -6.10
CA GLN A 33 -12.04 -18.47 -5.85
C GLN A 33 -12.04 -19.29 -7.16
N PRO A 34 -10.91 -19.50 -7.87
CA PRO A 34 -10.86 -20.58 -8.84
C PRO A 34 -10.84 -21.91 -8.08
N SER A 35 -11.51 -22.92 -8.64
CA SER A 35 -11.56 -24.27 -8.07
C SER A 35 -10.13 -24.80 -7.82
N ALA A 36 -9.87 -25.12 -6.54
CA ALA A 36 -8.96 -26.07 -5.89
C ALA A 36 -7.74 -26.75 -6.60
N ARG A 37 -7.31 -26.38 -7.81
CA ARG A 37 -6.13 -26.95 -8.48
C ARG A 37 -5.34 -25.92 -9.28
N VAL A 38 -5.84 -24.69 -9.40
CA VAL A 38 -5.27 -23.69 -10.29
C VAL A 38 -4.27 -22.83 -9.53
N GLN A 39 -3.00 -23.25 -9.55
CA GLN A 39 -1.88 -22.33 -9.35
C GLN A 39 -2.01 -21.17 -10.35
N GLY A 40 -1.71 -19.95 -9.91
CA GLY A 40 -1.82 -18.77 -10.76
C GLY A 40 -3.19 -18.09 -10.72
N ALA A 41 -3.94 -18.25 -9.63
CA ALA A 41 -5.20 -17.54 -9.38
C ALA A 41 -5.04 -16.02 -9.50
N ASN A 42 -6.14 -15.31 -9.79
CA ASN A 42 -6.17 -13.85 -9.71
C ASN A 42 -6.79 -13.44 -8.37
N HIS A 43 -6.20 -12.45 -7.72
CA HIS A 43 -6.74 -11.85 -6.50
C HIS A 43 -6.88 -10.34 -6.68
N HIS A 44 -7.82 -9.73 -5.98
CA HIS A 44 -7.95 -8.28 -5.99
C HIS A 44 -8.37 -7.75 -4.62
N PHE A 45 -8.09 -6.47 -4.42
CA PHE A 45 -8.62 -5.71 -3.30
C PHE A 45 -8.86 -4.28 -3.72
N GLU A 46 -9.74 -3.61 -2.98
CA GLU A 46 -10.08 -2.22 -3.14
C GLU A 46 -9.59 -1.40 -1.95
N TYR A 47 -9.15 -0.18 -2.26
CA TYR A 47 -8.77 0.80 -1.26
C TYR A 47 -9.31 2.18 -1.63
N LEU A 48 -10.01 2.83 -0.69
CA LEU A 48 -10.46 4.21 -0.83
C LEU A 48 -9.36 5.16 -0.35
N VAL A 49 -8.78 5.93 -1.26
CA VAL A 49 -7.86 7.02 -0.93
C VAL A 49 -8.64 8.11 -0.20
N GLN A 50 -8.23 8.47 1.02
CA GLN A 50 -9.02 9.39 1.87
C GLN A 50 -8.58 10.84 1.71
N LYS A 51 -7.66 11.33 2.55
CA LYS A 51 -7.42 12.78 2.69
C LYS A 51 -6.34 13.33 1.77
N ASN A 52 -5.24 12.59 1.62
CA ASN A 52 -4.09 12.99 0.83
C ASN A 52 -3.96 12.09 -0.40
N SER A 53 -3.34 12.61 -1.47
CA SER A 53 -3.12 11.81 -2.66
C SER A 53 -2.12 10.68 -2.40
N LEU A 54 -2.46 9.47 -2.83
CA LEU A 54 -1.61 8.28 -2.69
C LEU A 54 -0.57 8.26 -3.80
N SER A 55 0.71 8.34 -3.47
CA SER A 55 1.81 8.33 -4.44
C SER A 55 2.43 6.95 -4.63
N GLU A 56 2.45 6.13 -3.58
CA GLU A 56 3.02 4.78 -3.63
C GLU A 56 2.16 3.80 -2.82
N LEU A 57 2.10 2.56 -3.27
CA LEU A 57 1.46 1.44 -2.56
C LEU A 57 2.47 0.29 -2.45
N LEU A 58 2.75 -0.12 -1.22
CA LEU A 58 3.58 -1.27 -0.91
C LEU A 58 2.70 -2.43 -0.43
N ILE A 59 2.91 -3.59 -1.03
CA ILE A 59 2.28 -4.86 -0.67
C ILE A 59 3.38 -5.75 -0.09
N GLN A 60 3.29 -6.06 1.21
CA GLN A 60 4.22 -6.97 1.89
C GLN A 60 3.56 -8.34 2.06
N MET A 61 4.03 -9.29 1.27
CA MET A 61 3.55 -10.67 1.18
C MET A 61 4.38 -11.59 2.10
N PRO A 62 3.81 -12.70 2.58
CA PRO A 62 4.60 -13.75 3.22
C PRO A 62 5.48 -14.49 2.20
N GLU A 63 6.65 -14.98 2.62
CA GLU A 63 7.68 -15.68 1.82
C GLU A 63 7.16 -16.65 0.74
N GLN A 64 6.12 -17.38 1.10
CA GLN A 64 5.57 -18.47 0.32
C GLN A 64 4.53 -18.03 -0.72
N LEU A 65 4.16 -16.74 -0.75
CA LEU A 65 3.22 -16.17 -1.69
C LEU A 65 3.96 -15.38 -2.77
N LYS A 66 3.73 -15.73 -4.03
CA LYS A 66 4.39 -15.07 -5.18
C LYS A 66 3.39 -14.58 -6.22
N ILE A 67 3.74 -13.52 -6.93
CA ILE A 67 2.97 -12.96 -8.05
C ILE A 67 3.73 -13.26 -9.34
N SER A 68 3.12 -14.02 -10.26
CA SER A 68 3.78 -14.45 -11.51
C SER A 68 3.37 -13.69 -12.77
N ARG A 69 2.20 -13.00 -12.77
CA ARG A 69 1.67 -12.30 -13.96
C ARG A 69 1.48 -10.79 -13.75
N GLY A 70 2.13 -10.26 -12.71
CA GLY A 70 2.15 -8.84 -12.37
C GLY A 70 0.87 -8.31 -11.74
N ILE A 71 0.80 -6.98 -11.67
CA ILE A 71 -0.27 -6.22 -10.99
C ILE A 71 -0.83 -5.19 -11.98
N ASN A 72 -2.15 -5.04 -12.00
CA ASN A 72 -2.85 -3.96 -12.71
C ASN A 72 -3.68 -3.17 -11.71
N ILE A 73 -3.74 -1.85 -11.87
CA ILE A 73 -4.49 -0.96 -10.98
C ILE A 73 -5.49 -0.17 -11.81
N GLN A 74 -6.73 -0.10 -11.34
CA GLN A 74 -7.81 0.68 -11.95
C GLN A 74 -8.43 1.61 -10.92
N ASP A 75 -9.03 2.70 -11.38
CA ASP A 75 -9.94 3.50 -10.55
C ASP A 75 -11.37 2.92 -10.57
N GLN A 76 -12.27 3.54 -9.81
CA GLN A 76 -13.69 3.14 -9.72
C GLN A 76 -14.44 3.19 -11.04
N THR A 77 -13.91 3.86 -12.07
CA THR A 77 -14.51 3.91 -13.42
C THR A 77 -14.03 2.76 -14.31
N GLY A 78 -13.10 1.93 -13.83
CA GLY A 78 -12.45 0.87 -14.58
C GLY A 78 -11.27 1.36 -15.44
N LYS A 79 -10.94 2.66 -15.40
CA LYS A 79 -9.79 3.22 -16.11
C LYS A 79 -8.51 2.72 -15.45
N THR A 80 -7.57 2.23 -16.25
CA THR A 80 -6.25 1.82 -15.77
C THR A 80 -5.46 3.05 -15.31
N LEU A 81 -4.84 2.95 -14.13
CA LEU A 81 -3.94 3.97 -13.61
C LEU A 81 -2.51 3.64 -14.03
N ASP A 82 -1.82 4.63 -14.60
CA ASP A 82 -0.42 4.48 -14.97
C ASP A 82 0.45 4.41 -13.71
N ALA A 83 1.20 3.31 -13.59
CA ALA A 83 2.08 3.07 -12.46
C ALA A 83 3.26 2.18 -12.87
N LYS A 84 4.41 2.40 -12.22
CA LYS A 84 5.55 1.48 -12.28
C LYS A 84 5.38 0.44 -11.18
N VAL A 85 5.46 -0.83 -11.56
CA VAL A 85 5.36 -1.96 -10.62
C VAL A 85 6.71 -2.67 -10.55
N SER A 86 7.25 -2.82 -9.34
CA SER A 86 8.42 -3.64 -9.05
C SER A 86 8.05 -4.71 -8.03
N ILE A 87 8.35 -5.97 -8.34
CA ILE A 87 8.11 -7.11 -7.45
C ILE A 87 9.47 -7.70 -7.13
N ASP A 88 9.84 -7.69 -5.86
CA ASP A 88 11.10 -8.23 -5.35
C ASP A 88 10.84 -9.09 -4.12
N GLY A 89 11.00 -10.40 -4.28
CA GLY A 89 10.71 -11.40 -3.24
C GLY A 89 9.31 -11.25 -2.65
N GLU A 90 9.28 -10.82 -1.39
CA GLU A 90 8.09 -10.65 -0.55
C GLU A 90 7.41 -9.28 -0.71
N GLN A 91 7.94 -8.40 -1.55
CA GLN A 91 7.47 -7.03 -1.67
C GLN A 91 7.04 -6.72 -3.10
N ALA A 92 5.88 -6.09 -3.24
CA ALA A 92 5.50 -5.44 -4.48
C ALA A 92 5.29 -3.95 -4.21
N LEU A 93 6.13 -3.12 -4.83
CA LEU A 93 6.05 -1.67 -4.77
C LEU A 93 5.41 -1.16 -6.07
N ILE A 94 4.39 -0.33 -5.91
CA ILE A 94 3.64 0.32 -6.98
C ILE A 94 3.85 1.82 -6.81
N VAL A 95 4.50 2.45 -7.80
CA VAL A 95 4.72 3.90 -7.83
C VAL A 95 3.82 4.49 -8.91
N PHE A 96 2.83 5.29 -8.49
CA PHE A 96 1.89 5.90 -9.45
C PHE A 96 2.57 7.01 -10.25
N ALA A 97 2.34 7.05 -11.57
CA ALA A 97 2.90 8.10 -12.43
C ALA A 97 2.37 9.49 -12.06
N GLN A 98 1.12 9.55 -11.60
CA GLN A 98 0.52 10.71 -10.95
C GLN A 98 -0.10 10.27 -9.62
N PRO A 99 0.05 11.02 -8.52
CA PRO A 99 -0.58 10.67 -7.25
C PRO A 99 -2.09 10.51 -7.39
N VAL A 100 -2.62 9.40 -6.88
CA VAL A 100 -4.05 9.11 -6.93
C VAL A 100 -4.79 10.05 -5.99
N PRO A 101 -5.77 10.84 -6.45
CA PRO A 101 -6.38 11.86 -5.64
C PRO A 101 -7.28 11.28 -4.52
N PRO A 102 -7.50 12.06 -3.44
CA PRO A 102 -8.56 11.83 -2.45
C PRO A 102 -9.90 11.41 -3.07
N ASN A 103 -10.65 10.60 -2.32
CA ASN A 103 -11.96 10.06 -2.70
C ASN A 103 -11.97 9.20 -3.97
N THR A 104 -10.82 8.66 -4.36
CA THR A 104 -10.70 7.67 -5.44
C THR A 104 -10.64 6.27 -4.83
N THR A 105 -11.49 5.36 -5.30
CA THR A 105 -11.34 3.93 -4.98
C THR A 105 -10.44 3.31 -6.03
N ILE A 106 -9.32 2.75 -5.59
CA ILE A 106 -8.45 1.96 -6.45
C ILE A 106 -8.79 0.48 -6.31
N LEU A 107 -8.85 -0.21 -7.45
CA LEU A 107 -8.95 -1.66 -7.55
C LEU A 107 -7.61 -2.22 -7.98
N VAL A 108 -6.95 -2.94 -7.08
CA VAL A 108 -5.64 -3.56 -7.32
C VAL A 108 -5.84 -5.02 -7.67
N LYS A 109 -5.47 -5.41 -8.89
CA LYS A 109 -5.60 -6.77 -9.42
C LYS A 109 -4.23 -7.43 -9.49
N MET A 110 -3.99 -8.40 -8.61
CA MET A 110 -2.78 -9.23 -8.61
C MET A 110 -3.04 -10.51 -9.41
N ARG A 111 -2.24 -10.75 -10.44
CA ARG A 111 -2.44 -11.87 -11.37
C ARG A 111 -1.39 -12.95 -11.16
N GLY A 112 -1.83 -14.20 -11.22
CA GLY A 112 -0.89 -15.32 -11.14
C GLY A 112 -0.36 -15.55 -9.73
N ILE A 113 -1.22 -15.50 -8.72
CA ILE A 113 -0.87 -15.83 -7.33
C ILE A 113 -0.45 -17.31 -7.25
N LEU A 114 0.76 -17.54 -6.76
CA LEU A 114 1.32 -18.87 -6.49
C LEU A 114 1.43 -19.07 -4.98
N THR A 115 1.05 -20.26 -4.51
CA THR A 115 1.15 -20.68 -3.10
C THR A 115 1.68 -22.12 -3.03
N PRO A 116 2.21 -22.61 -1.89
CA PRO A 116 2.82 -23.94 -1.80
C PRO A 116 1.84 -25.14 -1.90
N GLY A 117 0.55 -24.91 -2.17
CA GLY A 117 -0.41 -25.98 -2.46
C GLY A 117 -1.09 -26.63 -1.25
N TYR A 118 -0.87 -26.14 -0.03
CA TYR A 118 -1.62 -26.58 1.15
C TYR A 118 -2.68 -25.56 1.61
N PRO A 119 -3.74 -26.00 2.33
CA PRO A 119 -4.74 -25.12 2.91
C PRO A 119 -4.13 -24.12 3.90
N LYS A 120 -4.38 -22.84 3.67
CA LYS A 120 -3.94 -21.74 4.54
C LYS A 120 -4.71 -20.47 4.21
N THR A 121 -4.91 -19.67 5.24
CA THR A 121 -5.26 -18.27 5.06
C THR A 121 -3.97 -17.46 4.98
N TRP A 122 -3.71 -16.88 3.81
CA TRP A 122 -2.62 -15.95 3.59
C TRP A 122 -3.09 -14.54 3.89
N GLN A 123 -2.35 -13.85 4.74
CA GLN A 123 -2.55 -12.43 5.01
C GLN A 123 -1.32 -11.69 4.52
N TYR A 124 -1.53 -10.54 3.89
CA TYR A 124 -0.46 -9.66 3.46
C TYR A 124 -0.78 -8.23 3.88
N LYS A 125 0.26 -7.46 4.15
CA LYS A 125 0.14 -6.09 4.67
C LYS A 125 0.15 -5.10 3.52
N LEU A 126 -0.62 -4.04 3.68
CA LEU A 126 -0.65 -2.92 2.77
C LEU A 126 -0.14 -1.67 3.46
N TYR A 127 0.73 -0.95 2.79
CA TYR A 127 1.25 0.34 3.21
C TYR A 127 1.11 1.35 2.08
N GLY A 128 0.79 2.59 2.41
CA GLY A 128 0.63 3.67 1.45
C GLY A 128 1.52 4.85 1.79
N LYS A 129 2.19 5.39 0.80
CA LYS A 129 2.88 6.68 0.91
C LYS A 129 2.00 7.74 0.29
N PHE A 130 1.77 8.82 1.03
CA PHE A 130 0.95 9.94 0.59
C PHE A 130 1.82 11.16 0.31
N VAL A 131 1.38 11.99 -0.62
CA VAL A 131 2.06 13.26 -0.91
C VAL A 131 2.15 14.09 0.38
N GLY A 132 3.35 14.56 0.72
CA GLY A 132 3.63 15.32 1.94
C GLY A 132 3.77 14.47 3.22
N SER A 133 3.84 13.14 3.11
CA SER A 133 4.19 12.24 4.21
C SER A 133 5.58 11.61 4.00
N GLU A 134 6.39 11.59 5.05
CA GLU A 134 7.71 10.96 5.06
C GLU A 134 7.64 9.44 5.30
N PRO A 135 6.87 8.91 6.27
CA PRO A 135 6.74 7.45 6.44
C PRO A 135 5.61 6.86 5.60
N GLU A 136 5.78 5.61 5.18
CA GLU A 136 4.67 4.78 4.70
C GLU A 136 3.67 4.51 5.84
N ILE A 137 2.39 4.65 5.54
CA ILE A 137 1.29 4.51 6.51
C ILE A 137 0.64 3.14 6.32
N PRO A 138 0.49 2.33 7.39
CA PRO A 138 -0.24 1.06 7.30
C PRO A 138 -1.70 1.29 6.87
N LEU A 139 -2.10 0.65 5.78
CA LEU A 139 -3.47 0.74 5.23
C LEU A 139 -4.34 -0.42 5.73
N GLY A 140 -3.73 -1.54 6.13
CA GLY A 140 -4.42 -2.69 6.71
C GLY A 140 -3.87 -4.02 6.21
N LEU A 141 -4.69 -5.07 6.38
CA LEU A 141 -4.41 -6.42 5.93
C LEU A 141 -5.41 -6.83 4.85
N ALA A 142 -4.91 -7.51 3.82
CA ALA A 142 -5.75 -8.20 2.86
C ALA A 142 -5.51 -9.72 2.95
N ARG A 143 -6.50 -10.50 2.49
CA ARG A 143 -6.58 -11.94 2.77
C ARG A 143 -6.82 -12.73 1.48
N ILE A 144 -5.98 -13.74 1.27
CA ILE A 144 -6.22 -14.79 0.30
C ILE A 144 -6.49 -16.08 1.07
N GLN A 145 -7.70 -16.61 0.95
CA GLN A 145 -8.03 -17.91 1.50
C GLN A 145 -7.80 -18.97 0.42
N THR A 146 -6.79 -19.82 0.62
CA THR A 146 -6.58 -21.02 -0.20
C THR A 146 -7.06 -22.23 0.60
N TYR A 147 -8.04 -22.96 0.07
CA TYR A 147 -8.62 -24.19 0.63
C TYR A 147 -9.11 -24.10 2.08
N GLY A 148 -10.34 -24.53 2.27
CA GLY A 148 -10.89 -25.06 3.52
C GLY A 148 -12.03 -25.96 3.07
N ASN A 149 -12.01 -27.23 3.45
CA ASN A 149 -13.22 -28.05 3.36
C ASN A 149 -14.31 -27.44 4.23
#